data_AF-A0A2S6H9Z1-F1
#
_entry.id   AF-A0A2S6H9Z1-F1
#
_cell.length_a   1.000
_cell.length_b   1.000
_cell.length_c   1.000
_cell.angle_alpha   90.00
_cell.angle_beta   90.00
_cell.angle_gamma   90.00
#
_symmetry.space_group_name_H-M   'P 1'
#
loop_
_entity.id
_entity.type
_entity.pdbx_description
1 polymer ?
#
loop_
_entity_poly.entity_id
_entity_poly.type
_entity_poly.pdbx_seq_one_letter_code
_entity_poly.pdbx_strand_id
1 'polypeptide(L)'
;MSNEENAKKTVDAAKETAGQLISLMTSLKEKNPKVFFGAIGGVVLLLIVMMMSGGDSGVVSGPSAKNLAAGQRYVLKNPNTYEIESPIQLLAVPGAIAAFDDSEDVEKGKVESCRRIAQGTVVTIVDFQDFAGKKNAFVKVQVEDGDCKGSSGWVLAIDVQ
;
A
#
# COMPACT_ATOMS: atom_id res chain seq x y z
N MET A 1 21.27 -45.08 24.50
CA MET A 1 20.45 -44.55 25.60
C MET A 1 19.27 -43.84 24.98
N SER A 2 18.06 -44.39 25.14
CA SER A 2 16.91 -44.09 24.26
C SER A 2 16.20 -42.79 24.64
N ASN A 3 15.55 -42.16 23.65
CA ASN A 3 14.76 -40.93 23.78
C ASN A 3 13.63 -41.03 24.84
N GLU A 4 13.22 -42.24 25.22
CA GLU A 4 12.20 -42.47 26.26
C GLU A 4 12.68 -42.05 27.66
N GLU A 5 13.98 -42.20 27.96
CA GLU A 5 14.54 -41.83 29.26
C GLU A 5 14.59 -40.30 29.45
N ASN A 6 14.86 -39.56 28.36
CA ASN A 6 14.84 -38.10 28.34
C ASN A 6 13.41 -37.52 28.36
N ALA A 7 12.47 -38.15 27.65
CA ALA A 7 11.07 -37.77 27.70
C ALA A 7 10.50 -37.95 29.11
N LYS A 8 10.81 -39.07 29.78
CA LYS A 8 10.37 -39.35 31.14
C LYS A 8 10.93 -38.35 32.15
N LYS A 9 12.23 -38.02 32.07
CA LYS A 9 12.86 -36.98 32.91
C LYS A 9 12.25 -35.59 32.71
N THR A 10 11.87 -35.26 31.48
CA THR A 10 11.23 -33.97 31.15
C THR A 10 9.81 -33.88 31.73
N VAL A 11 9.05 -34.97 31.64
CA VAL A 11 7.70 -35.07 32.20
C VAL A 11 7.72 -35.04 33.73
N ASP A 12 8.65 -35.76 34.36
CA ASP A 12 8.80 -35.78 35.81
C ASP A 12 9.22 -34.41 36.36
N ALA A 13 10.16 -33.73 35.70
CA ALA A 13 10.56 -32.36 36.04
C ALA A 13 9.41 -31.34 35.86
N ALA A 14 8.61 -31.49 34.79
CA ALA A 14 7.42 -30.66 34.58
C ALA A 14 6.37 -30.89 35.67
N LYS A 15 6.17 -32.13 36.10
CA LYS A 15 5.22 -32.51 37.15
C LYS A 15 5.65 -32.00 38.53
N GLU A 16 6.94 -32.05 38.84
CA GLU A 16 7.50 -31.51 40.08
C GLU A 16 7.35 -29.98 40.14
N THR A 17 7.67 -29.30 39.03
CA THR A 17 7.51 -27.84 38.92
C THR A 17 6.03 -27.42 39.05
N ALA A 18 5.12 -28.15 38.40
CA ALA A 18 3.68 -27.92 38.52
C ALA A 18 3.18 -28.16 39.97
N GLY A 19 3.67 -29.20 40.64
CA GLY A 19 3.35 -29.50 42.04
C GLY A 19 3.81 -28.39 43.00
N GLN A 20 5.01 -27.86 42.79
CA GLN A 20 5.54 -26.73 43.57
C GLN A 20 4.72 -25.45 43.35
N LEU A 21 4.32 -25.16 42.12
CA LEU A 21 3.48 -24.00 41.79
C LEU A 21 2.09 -24.09 42.41
N ILE A 22 1.46 -25.28 42.39
CA ILE A 22 0.15 -25.51 43.02
C ILE A 22 0.27 -25.36 44.54
N SER A 23 1.33 -25.90 45.15
CA SER A 23 1.57 -25.76 46.59
C SER A 23 1.79 -24.30 46.99
N LEU A 24 2.58 -23.55 46.20
CA LEU A 24 2.80 -22.12 46.40
C LEU A 24 1.49 -21.33 46.28
N MET A 25 0.69 -21.57 45.24
CA MET A 25 -0.61 -20.91 45.07
C MET A 25 -1.58 -21.21 46.22
N THR A 26 -1.63 -22.47 46.66
CA THR A 26 -2.49 -22.89 47.78
C THR A 26 -2.03 -22.23 49.08
N SER A 27 -0.73 -22.21 49.34
CA SER A 27 -0.15 -21.55 50.52
C SER A 27 -0.36 -20.03 50.50
N LEU A 28 -0.32 -19.40 49.33
CA LEU A 28 -0.52 -17.96 49.17
C LEU A 28 -1.99 -17.58 49.35
N LYS A 29 -2.90 -18.42 48.85
CA LYS A 29 -4.34 -18.30 49.09
C LYS A 29 -4.67 -18.37 50.58
N GLU A 30 -4.09 -19.32 51.30
CA GLU A 30 -4.36 -19.54 52.73
C GLU A 30 -3.73 -18.46 53.62
N LYS A 31 -2.46 -18.10 53.36
CA LYS A 31 -1.73 -17.15 54.22
C LYS A 31 -2.05 -15.69 53.91
N ASN A 32 -2.28 -15.35 52.65
CA ASN A 32 -2.48 -13.97 52.19
C ASN A 32 -3.55 -13.89 51.09
N PRO A 33 -4.83 -14.14 51.43
CA PRO A 33 -5.92 -14.23 50.45
C PRO A 33 -6.10 -12.94 49.63
N LYS A 34 -5.88 -11.77 50.23
CA LYS A 34 -5.96 -10.47 49.53
C LYS A 34 -4.93 -10.36 48.39
N VAL A 35 -3.72 -10.85 48.62
CA VAL A 35 -2.65 -10.83 47.60
C VAL A 35 -2.94 -11.86 46.51
N PHE A 36 -3.42 -13.05 46.89
CA PHE A 36 -3.80 -14.09 45.95
C PHE A 36 -4.91 -13.63 44.98
N PHE A 37 -6.03 -13.12 45.51
CA PHE A 37 -7.12 -12.64 44.67
C PHE A 37 -6.77 -11.33 43.93
N GLY A 38 -5.91 -10.49 44.50
CA GLY A 38 -5.37 -9.31 43.82
C GLY A 38 -4.53 -9.66 42.60
N ALA A 39 -3.67 -10.68 42.69
CA ALA A 39 -2.87 -11.16 41.57
C ALA A 39 -3.75 -11.74 40.44
N ILE A 40 -4.76 -12.55 40.79
CA ILE A 40 -5.73 -13.07 39.80
C ILE A 40 -6.49 -11.92 39.13
N GLY A 41 -6.98 -10.96 39.91
CA GLY A 41 -7.67 -9.79 39.37
C GLY A 41 -6.80 -8.97 38.42
N GLY A 42 -5.51 -8.79 38.72
CA GLY A 42 -4.57 -8.08 37.85
C GLY A 42 -4.36 -8.77 36.51
N VAL A 43 -4.23 -10.10 36.49
CA VAL A 43 -4.10 -10.88 35.25
C VAL A 43 -5.37 -10.79 34.40
N VAL A 44 -6.54 -10.92 35.02
CA VAL A 44 -7.83 -10.80 34.33
C VAL A 44 -8.00 -9.40 33.73
N LEU A 45 -7.66 -8.35 34.48
CA LEU A 45 -7.73 -6.98 33.99
C LEU A 45 -6.82 -6.76 32.77
N LEU A 46 -5.60 -7.29 32.81
CA LEU A 46 -4.64 -7.16 31.72
C LEU A 46 -5.13 -7.87 30.45
N LEU A 47 -5.75 -9.05 30.58
CA LEU A 47 -6.38 -9.74 29.46
C LEU A 47 -7.55 -8.94 28.86
N ILE A 48 -8.38 -8.33 29.71
CA ILE A 48 -9.48 -7.46 29.26
C ILE A 48 -8.92 -6.25 28.51
N VAL A 49 -7.87 -5.61 29.03
CA VAL A 49 -7.21 -4.49 28.36
C VAL A 49 -6.67 -4.91 26.99
N MET A 50 -6.01 -6.08 26.91
CA MET A 50 -5.50 -6.62 25.65
C MET A 50 -6.61 -6.93 24.63
N MET A 51 -7.74 -7.45 25.09
CA MET A 51 -8.91 -7.71 24.23
C MET A 51 -9.61 -6.41 23.79
N MET A 52 -9.55 -5.36 24.60
CA MET A 52 -10.16 -4.05 24.30
C MET A 52 -9.23 -3.14 23.47
N SER A 53 -7.92 -3.33 23.51
CA SER A 53 -6.98 -2.71 22.58
C SER A 53 -7.16 -3.36 21.21
N GLY A 54 -8.21 -2.91 20.50
CA GLY A 54 -8.57 -3.40 19.17
C GLY A 54 -7.35 -3.53 18.27
N GLY A 55 -7.23 -4.68 17.63
CA GLY A 55 -6.19 -4.91 16.64
C GLY A 55 -6.28 -3.85 15.56
N ASP A 56 -5.15 -3.24 15.24
CA ASP A 56 -4.99 -2.34 14.10
C ASP A 56 -5.58 -3.06 12.88
N SER A 57 -6.65 -2.50 12.31
CA SER A 57 -7.15 -2.94 11.02
C SER A 57 -6.09 -2.51 10.01
N GLY A 58 -5.08 -3.34 9.84
CA GLY A 58 -3.93 -3.09 8.98
C GLY A 58 -4.46 -2.60 7.66
N VAL A 59 -4.35 -1.28 7.45
CA VAL A 59 -4.80 -0.65 6.23
C VAL A 59 -3.86 -1.24 5.20
N VAL A 60 -4.39 -2.06 4.29
CA VAL A 60 -3.62 -2.54 3.15
C VAL A 60 -3.04 -1.28 2.54
N SER A 61 -1.71 -1.16 2.53
CA SER A 61 -1.01 -0.01 1.96
C SER A 61 -1.45 0.11 0.52
N GLY A 62 -2.46 0.94 0.26
CA GLY A 62 -2.91 1.22 -1.08
C GLY A 62 -1.75 1.83 -1.86
N PRO A 63 -1.80 1.82 -3.21
CA PRO A 63 -0.82 2.55 -4.00
C PRO A 63 -0.72 3.98 -3.45
N SER A 64 0.47 4.35 -2.99
CA SER A 64 0.72 5.68 -2.42
C SER A 64 0.31 6.71 -3.46
N ALA A 65 -0.71 7.51 -3.13
CA ALA A 65 -1.14 8.59 -4.00
C ALA A 65 0.04 9.56 -4.13
N LYS A 66 0.66 9.61 -5.31
CA LYS A 66 1.70 10.60 -5.59
C LYS A 66 1.10 11.98 -5.42
N ASN A 67 1.73 12.82 -4.60
CA ASN A 67 1.39 14.23 -4.47
C ASN A 67 1.85 14.97 -5.73
N LEU A 68 1.07 14.83 -6.80
CA LEU A 68 1.26 15.60 -8.02
C LEU A 68 0.89 17.06 -7.78
N ALA A 69 1.71 17.98 -8.27
CA ALA A 69 1.47 19.41 -8.12
C ALA A 69 1.60 20.14 -9.46
N ALA A 70 0.70 21.08 -9.72
CA ALA A 70 0.78 21.94 -10.90
C ALA A 70 2.05 22.80 -10.86
N GLY A 71 2.65 23.02 -12.04
CA GLY A 71 3.91 23.73 -12.21
C GLY A 71 5.16 22.90 -11.90
N GLN A 72 5.03 21.67 -11.39
CA GLN A 72 6.16 20.77 -11.15
C GLN A 72 6.44 19.89 -12.36
N ARG A 73 7.70 19.48 -12.50
CA ARG A 73 8.20 18.60 -13.55
C ARG A 73 8.19 17.13 -13.12
N TYR A 74 7.78 16.27 -14.03
CA TYR A 74 7.66 14.83 -13.86
C TYR A 74 8.06 14.11 -15.16
N VAL A 75 8.07 12.78 -15.13
CA VAL A 75 8.26 11.96 -16.33
C VAL A 75 7.02 11.12 -16.62
N LEU A 76 6.72 10.92 -17.90
CA LEU A 76 5.65 10.02 -18.31
C LEU A 76 6.12 8.57 -18.28
N LYS A 77 5.38 7.67 -17.64
CA LYS A 77 5.68 6.24 -17.61
C LYS A 77 4.41 5.39 -17.49
N ASN A 78 4.28 4.37 -18.34
CA ASN A 78 3.13 3.49 -18.35
C ASN A 78 3.25 2.48 -17.18
N PRO A 79 2.30 2.42 -16.24
CA PRO A 79 2.34 1.48 -15.12
C PRO A 79 2.01 0.04 -15.52
N ASN A 80 1.42 -0.18 -16.71
CA ASN A 80 0.91 -1.47 -17.15
C ASN A 80 1.90 -2.26 -18.01
N THR A 81 3.04 -1.67 -18.36
CA THR A 81 4.08 -2.34 -19.15
C THR A 81 5.47 -1.86 -18.76
N TYR A 82 6.46 -2.73 -18.96
CA TYR A 82 7.87 -2.38 -18.84
C TYR A 82 8.53 -2.14 -20.21
N GLU A 83 7.78 -2.32 -21.30
CA GLU A 83 8.28 -2.13 -22.66
C GLU A 83 8.52 -0.65 -22.95
N ILE A 84 9.78 -0.30 -23.24
CA ILE A 84 10.20 1.09 -23.45
C ILE A 84 9.52 1.71 -24.68
N GLU A 85 9.21 0.91 -25.69
CA GLU A 85 8.63 1.37 -26.96
C GLU A 85 7.11 1.57 -26.90
N SER A 86 6.44 1.19 -25.80
CA SER A 86 5.00 1.42 -25.65
C SER A 86 4.72 2.90 -25.36
N PRO A 87 4.11 3.66 -26.31
CA PRO A 87 3.92 5.09 -26.12
C PRO A 87 2.76 5.39 -25.16
N ILE A 88 2.84 6.55 -24.51
CA ILE A 88 1.78 7.09 -23.67
C ILE A 88 0.94 8.05 -24.51
N GLN A 89 -0.37 7.90 -24.43
CA GLN A 89 -1.31 8.68 -25.23
C GLN A 89 -1.70 9.98 -24.53
N LEU A 90 -1.44 11.11 -25.19
CA LEU A 90 -1.96 12.42 -24.82
C LEU A 90 -3.33 12.64 -25.46
N LEU A 91 -4.33 12.91 -24.63
CA LEU A 91 -5.71 13.12 -25.07
C LEU A 91 -6.03 14.62 -25.15
N ALA A 92 -6.89 15.00 -26.08
CA ALA A 92 -7.41 16.36 -26.15
C ALA A 92 -8.38 16.69 -25.00
N VAL A 93 -9.16 15.68 -24.58
CA VAL A 93 -10.17 15.77 -23.52
C VAL A 93 -9.94 14.64 -22.52
N PRO A 94 -10.00 14.91 -21.21
CA PRO A 94 -9.83 13.89 -20.19
C PRO A 94 -10.97 12.87 -20.25
N GLY A 95 -10.65 11.58 -20.07
CA GLY A 95 -11.61 10.48 -20.14
C GLY A 95 -11.92 9.95 -21.53
N ALA A 96 -11.40 10.57 -22.60
CA ALA A 96 -11.62 10.12 -23.98
C ALA A 96 -10.75 8.91 -24.40
N ILE A 97 -10.19 8.14 -23.46
CA ILE A 97 -9.28 7.00 -23.74
C ILE A 97 -9.99 5.92 -24.56
N ALA A 98 -11.26 5.63 -24.25
CA ALA A 98 -12.04 4.61 -24.95
C ALA A 98 -12.56 5.06 -26.33
N ALA A 99 -12.46 6.36 -26.65
CA ALA A 99 -12.83 6.91 -27.95
C ALA A 99 -11.61 7.08 -28.88
N PHE A 100 -10.44 6.58 -28.45
CA PHE A 100 -9.21 6.65 -29.20
C PHE A 100 -9.15 5.47 -30.17
N ASP A 101 -9.23 5.76 -31.46
CA ASP A 101 -9.07 4.79 -32.54
C ASP A 101 -7.74 5.06 -33.24
N ASP A 102 -6.81 4.11 -33.11
CA ASP A 102 -5.47 4.20 -33.68
C ASP A 102 -5.47 4.18 -35.22
N SER A 103 -6.57 3.77 -35.85
CA SER A 103 -6.66 3.65 -37.31
C SER A 103 -6.70 4.99 -38.03
N GLU A 104 -7.22 6.05 -37.40
CA GLU A 104 -7.26 7.39 -38.01
C GLU A 104 -5.88 8.08 -38.00
N ASP A 105 -5.00 7.73 -37.06
CA ASP A 105 -3.71 8.41 -36.90
C ASP A 105 -2.70 8.04 -38.00
N VAL A 106 -2.93 6.94 -38.72
CA VAL A 106 -2.06 6.47 -39.81
C VAL A 106 -2.27 7.28 -41.09
N GLU A 107 -3.46 7.89 -41.26
CA GLU A 107 -3.83 8.62 -42.49
C GLU A 107 -3.43 10.10 -42.48
N LYS A 108 -3.33 10.77 -41.32
CA LYS A 108 -3.32 12.26 -41.28
C LYS A 108 -1.97 12.95 -41.05
N GLY A 109 -0.88 12.22 -40.79
CA GLY A 109 0.49 12.73 -40.88
C GLY A 109 0.88 13.88 -39.92
N LYS A 110 1.87 13.60 -39.06
CA LYS A 110 2.64 14.51 -38.18
C LYS A 110 1.90 15.44 -37.20
N VAL A 111 0.67 15.89 -37.40
CA VAL A 111 -0.06 16.68 -36.36
C VAL A 111 -0.59 15.77 -35.24
N GLU A 112 -0.80 14.49 -35.53
CA GLU A 112 -1.06 13.44 -34.55
C GLU A 112 0.21 12.85 -33.92
N SER A 113 1.42 13.23 -34.36
CA SER A 113 2.65 12.61 -33.85
C SER A 113 2.90 12.88 -32.36
N CYS A 114 2.36 13.98 -31.83
CA CYS A 114 2.49 14.33 -30.42
C CYS A 114 1.34 13.82 -29.54
N ARG A 115 0.44 13.02 -30.10
CA ARG A 115 -0.53 12.25 -29.32
C ARG A 115 0.11 11.01 -28.71
N ARG A 116 1.14 10.45 -29.34
CA ARG A 116 1.91 9.31 -28.80
C ARG A 116 3.27 9.81 -28.35
N ILE A 117 3.46 9.85 -27.04
CA ILE A 117 4.69 10.34 -26.43
C ILE A 117 5.49 9.15 -25.90
N ALA A 118 6.80 9.19 -26.09
CA ALA A 118 7.69 8.15 -25.60
C ALA A 118 7.67 8.08 -24.06
N GLN A 119 7.89 6.89 -23.51
CA GLN A 119 8.10 6.78 -22.07
C GLN A 119 9.39 7.50 -21.66
N GLY A 120 9.40 8.08 -20.47
CA GLY A 120 10.50 8.88 -19.94
C GLY A 120 10.48 10.35 -20.36
N THR A 121 9.58 10.76 -21.27
CA THR A 121 9.44 12.16 -21.68
C THR A 121 9.13 13.05 -20.47
N VAL A 122 9.89 14.15 -20.37
CA VAL A 122 9.74 15.12 -19.28
C VAL A 122 8.54 16.02 -19.57
N VAL A 123 7.69 16.20 -18.57
CA VAL A 123 6.49 17.03 -18.66
C VAL A 123 6.32 17.91 -17.44
N THR A 124 5.67 19.06 -17.64
CA THR A 124 5.19 19.92 -16.55
C THR A 124 3.68 19.75 -16.40
N ILE A 125 3.21 19.60 -15.16
CA ILE A 125 1.77 19.55 -14.90
C ILE A 125 1.17 20.95 -15.01
N VAL A 126 0.11 21.07 -15.80
CA VAL A 126 -0.61 22.32 -16.03
C VAL A 126 -1.92 22.36 -15.23
N ASP A 127 -2.66 21.25 -15.20
CA ASP A 127 -4.00 21.21 -14.61
C ASP A 127 -4.39 19.79 -14.17
N PHE A 128 -5.48 19.68 -13.40
CA PHE A 128 -6.03 18.42 -12.91
C PHE A 128 -7.52 18.33 -13.21
N GLN A 129 -8.00 17.10 -13.39
CA GLN A 129 -9.43 16.85 -13.48
C GLN A 129 -9.84 15.61 -12.67
N ASP A 130 -10.88 15.80 -11.87
CA ASP A 130 -11.56 14.74 -11.13
C ASP A 130 -12.42 13.89 -12.07
N PHE A 131 -12.50 12.59 -11.81
CA PHE A 131 -13.36 11.69 -12.58
C PHE A 131 -13.80 10.50 -11.76
N ALA A 132 -15.07 10.10 -11.90
CA ALA A 132 -15.66 8.92 -11.27
C ALA A 132 -15.38 8.82 -9.75
N GLY A 133 -15.46 9.96 -9.04
CA GLY A 133 -15.22 10.02 -7.59
C GLY A 133 -13.74 9.97 -7.17
N LYS A 134 -12.80 9.90 -8.12
CA LYS A 134 -11.36 9.99 -7.88
C LYS A 134 -10.88 11.43 -8.13
N LYS A 135 -10.33 12.05 -7.10
CA LYS A 135 -9.69 13.36 -7.19
C LYS A 135 -8.44 13.28 -8.08
N ASN A 136 -8.23 14.27 -8.94
CA ASN A 136 -7.09 14.37 -9.86
C ASN A 136 -6.88 13.08 -10.67
N ALA A 137 -7.96 12.48 -11.18
CA ALA A 137 -7.88 11.25 -11.96
C ALA A 137 -7.10 11.44 -13.28
N PHE A 138 -7.27 12.60 -13.89
CA PHE A 138 -6.56 13.03 -15.08
C PHE A 138 -5.68 14.25 -14.79
N VAL A 139 -4.58 14.34 -15.53
CA VAL A 139 -3.61 15.42 -15.41
C VAL A 139 -3.37 15.98 -16.81
N LYS A 140 -3.48 17.30 -16.93
CA LYS A 140 -3.03 17.99 -18.14
C LYS A 140 -1.55 18.26 -18.02
N VAL A 141 -0.79 17.81 -19.00
CA VAL A 141 0.66 17.92 -19.03
C VAL A 141 1.11 18.73 -20.23
N GLN A 142 2.21 19.46 -20.10
CA GLN A 142 2.93 20.11 -21.20
C GLN A 142 4.28 19.43 -21.38
N VAL A 143 4.61 19.06 -22.62
CA VAL A 143 5.86 18.38 -22.96
C VAL A 143 7.03 19.37 -22.95
N GLU A 144 8.11 19.02 -22.27
CA GLU A 144 9.27 19.90 -22.09
C GLU A 144 10.41 19.64 -23.10
N ASP A 145 10.44 18.45 -23.73
CA ASP A 145 11.52 17.98 -24.59
C ASP A 145 11.05 17.33 -25.90
N GLY A 146 12.01 17.04 -26.78
CA GLY A 146 11.77 16.38 -28.08
C GLY A 146 10.98 17.21 -29.09
N ASP A 147 10.56 16.54 -30.17
CA ASP A 147 9.82 17.14 -31.29
C ASP A 147 8.43 17.66 -30.88
N CYS A 148 7.93 17.21 -29.73
CA CYS A 148 6.62 17.57 -29.19
C CYS A 148 6.68 18.64 -28.11
N LYS A 149 7.83 19.27 -27.89
CA LYS A 149 8.00 20.33 -26.90
C LYS A 149 6.94 21.43 -27.05
N GLY A 150 6.33 21.81 -25.94
CA GLY A 150 5.29 22.83 -25.87
C GLY A 150 3.88 22.33 -26.15
N SER A 151 3.73 21.13 -26.73
CA SER A 151 2.44 20.46 -26.87
C SER A 151 1.86 20.10 -25.50
N SER A 152 0.52 20.05 -25.42
CA SER A 152 -0.16 19.69 -24.17
C SER A 152 -1.30 18.73 -24.42
N GLY A 153 -1.55 17.85 -23.46
CA GLY A 153 -2.70 16.95 -23.48
C GLY A 153 -2.97 16.35 -22.11
N TRP A 154 -4.05 15.58 -22.03
CA TRP A 154 -4.50 14.91 -20.83
C TRP A 154 -3.99 13.47 -20.79
N VAL A 155 -3.53 13.04 -19.62
CA VAL A 155 -3.12 11.67 -19.32
C VAL A 155 -3.76 11.20 -18.02
N LEU A 156 -3.71 9.89 -17.74
CA LEU A 156 -4.07 9.41 -16.41
C LEU A 156 -3.00 9.85 -15.40
N ALA A 157 -3.42 10.23 -14.20
CA ALA A 157 -2.48 10.62 -13.15
C ALA A 157 -1.48 9.52 -12.77
N ILE A 158 -1.82 8.26 -13.00
CA ILE A 158 -0.92 7.12 -12.74
C ILE A 158 0.25 7.05 -13.73
N ASP A 159 0.11 7.68 -14.90
CA ASP A 159 1.15 7.71 -15.93
C ASP A 159 2.19 8.81 -15.69
N VAL A 160 2.00 9.65 -14.65
CA VAL A 160 2.90 10.78 -14.31
C VAL A 160 3.72 10.41 -13.08
N GLN A 161 5.05 10.46 -13.21
CA GLN A 161 5.96 9.92 -12.20
C GLN A 161 7.03 10.87 -11.68
#